data_AF-A0A7C9KIZ2-F1
#
_entry.id   AF-A0A7C9KIZ2-F1
#
_cell.length_a   1.000
_cell.length_b   1.000
_cell.length_c   1.000
_cell.angle_alpha   90.00
_cell.angle_beta   90.00
_cell.angle_gamma   90.00
#
_symmetry.space_group_name_H-M   'P 1'
#
loop_
_entity.id
_entity.type
_entity.pdbx_description
1 polymer ?
#
loop_
_entity_poly.entity_id
_entity_poly.type
_entity_poly.pdbx_seq_one_letter_code
_entity_poly.pdbx_strand_id
1 'polypeptide(L)'
;MSSETTQSSEGAKPTELSAKRAAQHVQPAAVALQRAWLSTAVSLAGAIKAGRPVKPETFQELHRLREQFEEMERARLALQNLDTAERKRRSSAKS
;
A
#
# COMPACT_ATOMS: atom_id res chain seq x y z
N MET A 1 19.23 -47.93 -14.13
CA MET A 1 19.77 -46.67 -14.69
C MET A 1 18.76 -45.59 -14.41
N SER A 2 19.04 -44.76 -13.40
CA SER A 2 18.17 -43.72 -12.89
C SER A 2 18.47 -42.41 -13.60
N SER A 3 17.46 -41.77 -14.19
CA SER A 3 17.56 -40.41 -14.71
C SER A 3 16.78 -39.49 -13.78
N GLU A 4 17.48 -38.98 -12.77
CA GLU A 4 17.01 -37.90 -11.90
C GLU A 4 17.19 -36.59 -12.67
N THR A 5 16.10 -36.01 -13.16
CA THR A 5 16.11 -34.67 -13.77
C THR A 5 15.95 -33.65 -12.66
N THR A 6 17.08 -33.09 -12.22
CA THR A 6 17.12 -31.95 -11.31
C THR A 6 16.54 -30.73 -12.04
N GLN A 7 15.27 -30.43 -11.77
CA GLN A 7 14.62 -29.21 -12.22
C GLN A 7 15.13 -28.07 -11.33
N SER A 8 16.18 -27.38 -11.80
CA SER A 8 16.68 -26.14 -11.19
C SER A 8 15.56 -25.10 -11.16
N SER A 9 14.96 -24.91 -9.98
CA SER A 9 14.17 -23.75 -9.63
C SER A 9 15.10 -22.53 -9.64
N GLU A 10 15.24 -21.89 -10.80
CA GLU A 10 15.89 -20.61 -10.98
C GLU A 10 15.19 -19.58 -10.09
N GLY A 11 15.85 -19.20 -8.99
CA GLY A 11 15.35 -18.24 -8.02
C GLY A 11 14.96 -16.94 -8.71
N ALA A 12 13.69 -16.54 -8.56
CA ALA A 12 13.20 -15.26 -9.03
C ALA A 12 14.09 -14.15 -8.45
N LYS A 13 14.93 -13.53 -9.30
CA LYS A 13 15.69 -12.34 -8.94
C LYS A 13 14.68 -11.26 -8.50
N PRO A 14 14.91 -10.54 -7.39
CA PRO A 14 14.04 -9.45 -7.00
C PRO A 14 13.96 -8.47 -8.17
N THR A 15 12.75 -8.30 -8.72
CA THR A 15 12.54 -7.36 -9.81
C THR A 15 12.80 -5.97 -9.25
N GLU A 16 13.89 -5.34 -9.67
CA GLU A 16 14.14 -3.92 -9.39
C GLU A 16 13.01 -3.10 -10.03
N LEU A 17 11.98 -2.81 -9.23
CA LEU A 17 10.89 -1.94 -9.62
C LEU A 17 11.38 -0.50 -9.48
N SER A 18 11.30 0.28 -10.56
CA SER A 18 11.51 1.72 -10.46
C SER A 18 10.53 2.33 -9.45
N ALA A 19 10.93 3.41 -8.78
CA ALA A 19 10.11 4.06 -7.76
C ALA A 19 8.70 4.41 -8.28
N LYS A 20 8.59 4.80 -9.55
CA LYS A 20 7.30 5.02 -10.23
C LYS A 20 6.42 3.76 -10.30
N ARG A 21 6.99 2.61 -10.69
CA ARG A 21 6.23 1.35 -10.76
C ARG A 21 5.85 0.87 -9.36
N ALA A 22 6.75 0.99 -8.38
CA ALA A 22 6.43 0.68 -7.00
C ALA A 22 5.25 1.52 -6.47
N ALA A 23 5.22 2.84 -6.74
CA ALA A 23 4.11 3.70 -6.36
C ALA A 23 2.77 3.28 -7.02
N GLN A 24 2.81 2.81 -8.27
CA GLN A 24 1.63 2.30 -8.98
C GLN A 24 1.10 0.99 -8.38
N HIS A 25 1.98 0.11 -7.88
CA HIS A 25 1.56 -1.12 -7.21
C HIS A 25 0.98 -0.88 -5.81
N VAL A 26 1.40 0.19 -5.15
CA VAL A 26 0.91 0.58 -3.81
C VAL A 26 -0.46 1.27 -3.88
N GLN A 27 -0.75 1.99 -4.97
CA GLN A 27 -1.98 2.77 -5.11
C GLN A 27 -3.29 1.97 -4.91
N PRO A 28 -3.48 0.76 -5.49
CA PRO A 28 -4.70 -0.01 -5.28
C PRO A 28 -4.91 -0.40 -3.81
N ALA A 29 -3.84 -0.75 -3.10
CA ALA A 29 -3.90 -1.09 -1.67
C ALA A 29 -4.29 0.13 -0.83
N ALA A 30 -3.71 1.30 -1.10
CA ALA A 30 -4.08 2.55 -0.43
C ALA A 30 -5.57 2.89 -0.64
N VAL A 31 -6.08 2.74 -1.87
CA VAL A 31 -7.50 2.98 -2.18
C VAL A 31 -8.41 1.97 -1.47
N ALA A 32 -8.02 0.70 -1.38
CA ALA A 32 -8.78 -0.31 -0.65
C ALA A 32 -8.86 0.02 0.85
N LEU A 33 -7.75 0.40 1.47
CA LEU A 33 -7.69 0.82 2.87
C LEU A 33 -8.54 2.07 3.13
N GLN A 34 -8.48 3.06 2.24
CA GLN A 34 -9.31 4.27 2.34
C GLN A 34 -10.80 3.93 2.30
N ARG A 35 -11.22 3.06 1.38
CA ARG A 35 -12.63 2.63 1.27
C ARG A 35 -13.09 1.86 2.51
N ALA A 36 -12.26 0.95 3.01
CA ALA A 36 -12.54 0.21 4.23
C ALA A 36 -12.69 1.16 5.43
N TRP A 37 -11.75 2.08 5.60
CA TRP A 37 -11.79 3.09 6.65
C TRP A 37 -13.07 3.92 6.61
N LEU A 38 -13.44 4.46 5.44
CA LEU A 38 -14.66 5.26 5.27
C LEU A 38 -15.93 4.45 5.50
N SER A 39 -15.98 3.21 5.00
CA SER A 39 -17.13 2.31 5.22
C SER A 39 -17.34 2.01 6.70
N THR A 40 -16.26 1.73 7.44
CA THR A 40 -16.31 1.52 8.89
C THR A 40 -16.76 2.79 9.61
N ALA A 41 -16.26 3.96 9.23
CA ALA A 41 -16.65 5.24 9.81
C ALA A 41 -18.15 5.53 9.64
N VAL A 42 -18.69 5.32 8.43
CA VAL A 42 -20.11 5.51 8.12
C VAL A 42 -20.97 4.51 8.90
N SER A 43 -20.57 3.25 8.95
CA SER A 43 -21.29 2.21 9.70
C SER A 43 -21.36 2.53 11.19
N LEU A 44 -20.23 3.00 11.75
CA LEU A 44 -20.13 3.45 13.13
C LEU A 44 -21.04 4.64 13.42
N ALA A 45 -21.00 5.68 12.58
CA ALA A 45 -21.88 6.84 12.70
C ALA A 45 -23.37 6.45 12.63
N GLY A 46 -23.71 5.52 11.74
CA GLY A 46 -25.06 4.97 11.62
C GLY A 46 -25.51 4.20 12.88
N ALA A 47 -24.60 3.45 13.52
CA ALA A 47 -24.89 2.77 14.77
C ALA A 47 -25.12 3.76 15.93
N ILE A 48 -24.25 4.76 16.07
CA ILE A 48 -24.36 5.82 17.07
C ILE A 48 -25.68 6.59 16.91
N LYS A 49 -26.00 7.02 15.68
CA LYS A 49 -27.25 7.73 15.37
C LYS A 49 -28.49 6.91 15.71
N ALA A 50 -28.43 5.59 15.55
CA ALA A 50 -29.53 4.68 15.86
C ALA A 50 -29.60 4.30 17.36
N GLY A 51 -28.71 4.84 18.22
CA GLY A 51 -28.63 4.46 19.63
C GLY A 51 -28.19 3.01 19.86
N ARG A 52 -27.59 2.36 18.85
CA ARG A 52 -27.13 0.98 18.97
C ARG A 52 -25.80 0.94 19.71
N PRO A 53 -25.60 -0.04 20.61
CA PRO A 53 -24.33 -0.19 21.29
C PRO A 53 -23.23 -0.50 20.28
N VAL A 54 -22.11 0.21 20.40
CA VAL A 54 -20.92 -0.02 19.59
C VAL A 54 -19.84 -0.62 20.48
N LYS A 55 -19.21 -1.69 19.98
CA LYS A 55 -18.09 -2.34 20.63
C LYS A 55 -16.83 -1.45 20.57
N PRO A 56 -16.01 -1.36 21.65
CA PRO A 56 -14.76 -0.61 21.64
C PRO A 56 -13.80 -1.02 20.51
N GLU A 57 -13.80 -2.30 20.15
CA GLU A 57 -12.97 -2.87 19.09
C GLU A 57 -13.26 -2.23 17.72
N THR A 58 -14.49 -1.78 17.46
CA THR A 58 -14.84 -1.08 16.22
C THR A 58 -14.11 0.26 16.08
N PHE A 59 -13.90 0.98 17.19
CA PHE A 59 -13.11 2.22 17.19
C PHE A 59 -11.62 1.94 17.00
N GLN A 60 -11.11 0.86 17.59
CA GLN A 60 -9.72 0.44 17.40
C GLN A 60 -9.46 0.01 15.95
N GLU A 61 -10.39 -0.73 15.34
CA GLU A 61 -10.33 -1.12 13.94
C GLU A 61 -10.35 0.12 13.02
N LEU A 62 -11.23 1.09 13.30
CA LEU A 62 -11.26 2.35 12.57
C LEU A 62 -9.92 3.09 12.63
N HIS A 63 -9.32 3.15 13.83
CA HIS A 63 -8.00 3.78 14.02
C HIS A 63 -6.92 3.05 13.24
N ARG A 64 -6.88 1.72 13.35
CA ARG A 64 -5.91 0.87 12.64
C ARG A 64 -6.00 1.02 11.12
N LEU A 65 -7.21 1.02 10.56
CA LEU A 65 -7.43 1.21 9.12
C LEU A 65 -6.93 2.58 8.66
N ARG A 66 -7.14 3.63 9.46
CA ARG A 66 -6.64 4.97 9.19
C ARG A 66 -5.10 5.00 9.19
N GLU A 67 -4.46 4.45 10.21
CA GLU A 67 -2.99 4.41 10.31
C GLU A 67 -2.37 3.65 9.14
N GLN A 68 -2.96 2.50 8.78
CA GLN A 68 -2.50 1.71 7.63
C GLN A 68 -2.64 2.48 6.31
N PHE A 69 -3.75 3.19 6.12
CA PHE A 69 -3.95 4.04 4.96
C PHE A 69 -2.93 5.19 4.91
N GLU A 70 -2.74 5.91 6.01
CA GLU A 70 -1.80 7.03 6.10
C GLU A 70 -0.36 6.57 5.83
N GLU A 71 0.05 5.42 6.38
CA GLU A 71 1.37 4.85 6.11
C GLU A 71 1.54 4.48 4.64
N MET A 72 0.53 3.87 4.03
CA MET A 72 0.56 3.50 2.63
C MET A 72 0.64 4.72 1.71
N GLU A 73 -0.10 5.79 2.02
CA GLU A 73 -0.02 7.05 1.30
C GLU A 73 1.34 7.74 1.49
N ARG A 74 1.92 7.73 2.70
CA ARG A 74 3.28 8.23 2.93
C ARG A 74 4.31 7.49 2.07
N ALA A 75 4.24 6.15 2.04
CA ALA A 75 5.12 5.33 1.21
C ALA A 75 4.95 5.66 -0.28
N ARG A 76 3.70 5.79 -0.74
CA ARG A 76 3.40 6.17 -2.13
C ARG A 76 3.98 7.53 -2.50
N LEU A 77 3.80 8.54 -1.67
CA LEU A 77 4.33 9.89 -1.89
C LEU A 77 5.87 9.90 -1.87
N ALA A 78 6.50 9.16 -0.96
CA ALA A 78 7.95 9.02 -0.92
C ALA A 78 8.50 8.43 -2.22
N LEU A 79 7.85 7.38 -2.76
CA LEU A 79 8.22 6.77 -4.04
C LEU A 79 8.06 7.73 -5.23
N GLN A 80 7.00 8.54 -5.25
CA GLN A 80 6.82 9.58 -6.28
C GLN A 80 7.89 10.68 -6.21
N ASN A 81 8.28 11.07 -4.99
CA ASN A 81 9.34 12.05 -4.76
C ASN A 81 10.71 11.52 -5.21
N LEU A 82 11.00 10.24 -4.96
CA LEU A 82 12.21 9.58 -5.45
C LEU A 82 12.29 9.56 -6.98
N ASP A 83 11.22 9.16 -7.69
CA ASP A 83 11.17 9.20 -9.17
C ASP A 83 11.42 10.62 -9.69
N THR A 84 10.86 11.63 -9.03
CA THR A 84 11.07 13.04 -9.41
C THR A 84 12.52 13.48 -9.18
N ALA A 85 13.12 13.11 -8.04
CA ALA A 85 14.51 13.42 -7.73
C ALA A 85 15.49 12.75 -8.69
N GLU A 86 15.26 11.48 -9.05
CA GLU A 86 16.05 10.76 -10.04
C GLU A 86 16.00 11.42 -11.42
N ARG A 87 14.82 11.87 -11.86
CA ARG A 87 14.67 12.60 -13.13
C ARG A 87 15.46 13.91 -13.13
N LYS A 88 15.37 14.69 -12.05
CA LYS A 88 16.13 15.95 -11.91
C LYS A 88 17.64 15.72 -11.97
N ARG A 89 18.15 14.70 -11.27
CA ARG A 89 19.58 14.32 -11.31
C ARG A 89 20.03 13.91 -12.71
N ARG A 90 19.21 13.14 -13.44
CA ARG A 90 19.51 12.73 -14.81
C ARG A 90 19.51 13.88 -15.81
N SER A 91 18.63 14.87 -15.63
CA SER A 91 18.64 16.07 -16.49
C SER A 91 19.84 16.97 -16.23
N SER A 92 20.27 17.13 -14.96
CA SER A 92 21.43 17.96 -14.63
C SER A 92 22.77 17.33 -15.01
N ALA A 93 22.84 15.99 -15.12
CA ALA A 93 24.06 15.29 -15.54
C ALA A 93 24.26 15.24 -17.08
N LYS A 94 23.28 15.71 -17.85
CA LYS A 94 23.32 15.79 -19.33
C LYS A 94 23.58 17.20 -19.86
N SER A 95 23.65 18.20 -18.98
CA SER A 95 24.02 19.60 -19.27
C SER A 95 25.46 19.85 -18.87
#